data_AF-A0A8H5CPI0-F1
#
_entry.id   AF-A0A8H5CPI0-F1
#
_cell.length_a   1.000
_cell.length_b   1.000
_cell.length_c   1.000
_cell.angle_alpha   90.00
_cell.angle_beta   90.00
_cell.angle_gamma   90.00
#
_symmetry.space_group_name_H-M   'P 1'
#
loop_
_entity.id
_entity.type
_entity.pdbx_description
1 polymer ?
#
loop_
_entity_poly.entity_id
_entity_poly.type
_entity_poly.pdbx_seq_one_letter_code
_entity_poly.pdbx_strand_id
1 'polypeptide(L)'
;MLARNSDLEGALATIVQVEKRINRNLGYPYVLLNDVPFENQFMDAIRASTTSKVEFGLIPPEQWNQPEWIDEIKAAAERQKMAAAGVKYGDSISYRNMCRFNAGSRSPQFFFQHPLMLKYRWYWRLEPNVKYHCNVDFDPFLFMQENNKTYSFTIATYEDPSTIPSLWSTVRGMFGNHSALRL
;
A
#
# COMPACT_ATOMS: atom_id res chain seq x y z
N MET A 1 3.52 5.95 2.20
CA MET A 1 2.23 6.29 1.57
C MET A 1 2.36 6.08 0.08
N LEU A 2 1.43 5.36 -0.54
CA LEU A 2 1.31 5.32 -2.00
C LEU A 2 0.32 6.42 -2.37
N ALA A 3 0.73 7.41 -3.17
CA ALA A 3 -0.10 8.57 -3.49
C ALA A 3 0.24 9.12 -4.87
N ARG A 4 -0.76 9.66 -5.56
CA ARG A 4 -0.57 10.39 -6.83
C ARG A 4 -0.40 11.88 -6.55
N ASN A 5 0.12 12.63 -7.52
CA ASN A 5 0.18 14.10 -7.43
C ASN A 5 -1.19 14.72 -7.14
N SER A 6 -2.26 14.16 -7.71
CA SER A 6 -3.64 14.60 -7.49
C SER A 6 -4.18 14.32 -6.09
N ASP A 7 -3.50 13.49 -5.29
CA ASP A 7 -3.92 13.16 -3.92
C ASP A 7 -3.32 14.14 -2.88
N LEU A 8 -2.69 15.25 -3.31
CA LEU A 8 -1.96 16.19 -2.44
C LEU A 8 -2.76 16.64 -1.21
N GLU A 9 -3.97 17.14 -1.40
CA GLU A 9 -4.80 17.64 -0.31
C GLU A 9 -5.07 16.55 0.74
N GLY A 10 -5.40 15.34 0.28
CA GLY A 10 -5.66 14.20 1.15
C GLY A 10 -4.41 13.67 1.85
N ALA A 11 -3.26 13.73 1.18
CA ALA A 11 -1.97 13.37 1.75
C ALA A 11 -1.57 14.36 2.87
N LEU A 12 -1.71 15.66 2.63
CA LEU A 12 -1.49 16.71 3.62
C LEU A 12 -2.41 16.54 4.83
N ALA A 13 -3.71 16.35 4.60
CA ALA A 13 -4.70 16.16 5.66
C ALA A 13 -4.38 14.95 6.56
N THR A 14 -3.79 13.90 5.98
CA THR A 14 -3.34 12.71 6.71
C THR A 14 -2.08 12.99 7.50
N ILE A 15 -1.04 13.54 6.85
CA ILE A 15 0.27 13.79 7.49
C ILE A 15 0.12 14.76 8.66
N VAL A 16 -0.63 15.84 8.52
CA VAL A 16 -0.89 16.80 9.61
C VAL A 16 -1.52 16.12 10.83
N GLN A 17 -2.44 15.17 10.61
CA GLN A 17 -3.05 14.42 11.71
C GLN A 17 -2.08 13.42 12.35
N VAL A 18 -1.28 12.72 11.54
CA VAL A 18 -0.26 11.79 12.03
C VAL A 18 0.78 12.54 12.85
N GLU A 19 1.30 13.67 12.36
CA GLU A 19 2.21 14.54 13.11
C GLU A 19 1.58 14.94 14.45
N LYS A 20 0.37 15.50 14.43
CA LYS A 20 -0.29 16.00 15.64
C LYS A 20 -0.52 14.92 16.70
N ARG A 21 -0.85 13.70 16.29
CA ARG A 21 -1.38 12.67 17.21
C ARG A 21 -0.44 11.53 17.51
N ILE A 22 0.53 11.28 16.64
CA ILE A 22 1.37 10.08 16.69
C ILE A 22 2.85 10.51 16.61
N ASN A 23 3.23 11.22 15.56
CA ASN A 23 4.64 11.35 15.18
C ASN A 23 5.35 12.59 15.78
N ARG A 24 4.63 13.54 16.40
CA ARG A 24 5.18 14.80 16.98
C ARG A 24 6.42 14.62 17.86
N ASN A 25 6.47 13.52 18.62
CA ASN A 25 7.53 13.26 19.59
C ASN A 25 8.47 12.12 19.15
N LEU A 26 8.19 11.49 18.00
CA LEU A 26 8.89 10.30 17.53
C LEU A 26 9.79 10.62 16.34
N GLY A 27 9.36 11.52 15.45
CA GLY A 27 10.16 11.96 14.31
C GLY A 27 10.46 10.87 13.28
N TYR A 28 9.60 9.86 13.15
CA TYR A 28 9.77 8.81 12.15
C TYR A 28 9.63 9.38 10.72
N PRO A 29 10.41 8.87 9.76
CA PRO A 29 10.41 9.39 8.40
C PRO A 29 9.15 8.99 7.62
N TYR A 30 8.79 9.81 6.64
CA TYR A 30 7.77 9.49 5.65
C TYR A 30 8.43 9.04 4.34
N VAL A 31 7.97 7.91 3.79
CA VAL A 31 8.29 7.50 2.42
C VAL A 31 7.03 7.60 1.59
N LEU A 32 7.06 8.41 0.53
CA LEU A 32 5.98 8.54 -0.44
C LEU A 32 6.43 7.91 -1.76
N LEU A 33 5.60 7.00 -2.27
CA LEU A 33 5.85 6.29 -3.53
C LEU A 33 4.74 6.62 -4.53
N ASN A 34 5.10 6.69 -5.81
CA ASN A 34 4.18 6.96 -6.93
C ASN A 34 4.69 6.26 -8.19
N ASP A 35 3.79 5.87 -9.09
CA ASP A 35 4.13 5.26 -10.39
C ASP A 35 4.57 6.28 -11.45
N VAL A 36 4.41 7.57 -11.15
CA VAL A 36 4.96 8.68 -11.93
C VAL A 36 5.78 9.61 -11.02
N PRO A 37 6.70 10.44 -11.57
CA PRO A 37 7.45 11.39 -10.77
C PRO A 37 6.53 12.34 -9.98
N PHE A 38 6.87 12.57 -8.71
CA PHE A 38 6.19 13.60 -7.93
C PHE A 38 6.51 14.99 -8.46
N GLU A 39 5.51 15.85 -8.51
CA GLU A 39 5.66 17.25 -8.89
C GLU A 39 6.34 18.05 -7.76
N ASN A 40 7.08 19.11 -8.11
CA ASN A 40 7.73 19.96 -7.11
C ASN A 40 6.75 20.55 -6.11
N GLN A 41 5.59 21.02 -6.59
CA GLN A 41 4.52 21.53 -5.71
C GLN A 41 4.08 20.48 -4.69
N PHE A 42 3.94 19.22 -5.10
CA PHE A 42 3.58 18.14 -4.19
C PHE A 42 4.68 17.92 -3.14
N MET A 43 5.92 17.77 -3.59
CA MET A 43 7.05 17.50 -2.69
C MET A 43 7.28 18.64 -1.69
N ASP A 44 7.21 19.89 -2.13
CA ASP A 44 7.45 21.06 -1.31
C ASP A 44 6.34 21.25 -0.26
N ALA A 45 5.08 21.05 -0.65
CA ALA A 45 3.96 21.11 0.28
C ALA A 45 4.04 20.00 1.36
N ILE A 46 4.39 18.76 0.98
CA ILE A 46 4.57 17.69 1.94
C ILE A 46 5.74 17.99 2.90
N ARG A 47 6.88 18.45 2.39
CA ARG A 47 8.04 18.83 3.23
C ARG A 47 7.70 19.96 4.19
N ALA A 48 6.89 20.92 3.79
CA ALA A 48 6.45 22.01 4.66
C ALA A 48 5.48 21.55 5.77
N SER A 49 4.86 20.37 5.63
CA SER A 49 3.85 19.87 6.58
C SER A 49 4.40 19.09 7.78
N THR A 50 5.71 18.79 7.81
CA THR A 50 6.34 18.01 8.87
C THR A 50 7.82 18.41 9.04
N THR A 51 8.34 18.28 10.26
CA THR A 51 9.78 18.39 10.53
C THR A 51 10.52 17.06 10.36
N SER A 52 9.78 15.96 10.19
CA SER A 52 10.35 14.63 9.97
C SER A 52 10.95 14.51 8.57
N LYS A 53 11.94 13.63 8.40
CA LYS A 53 12.53 13.37 7.09
C LYS A 53 11.46 12.83 6.13
N VAL A 54 11.41 13.37 4.91
CA VAL A 54 10.52 12.89 3.84
C VAL A 54 11.33 12.43 2.64
N GLU A 55 11.03 11.23 2.15
CA GLU A 55 11.64 10.64 0.95
C GLU A 55 10.56 10.37 -0.09
N PHE A 56 10.85 10.72 -1.34
CA PHE A 56 9.95 10.53 -2.48
C PHE A 56 10.59 9.52 -3.44
N GLY A 57 9.86 8.47 -3.82
CA GLY A 57 10.33 7.42 -4.71
C GLY A 57 9.43 7.22 -5.92
N LEU A 58 10.03 7.13 -7.10
CA LEU A 58 9.37 6.62 -8.30
C LEU A 58 9.39 5.09 -8.26
N ILE A 59 8.23 4.48 -8.38
CA ILE A 59 8.12 3.02 -8.46
C ILE A 59 8.64 2.59 -9.83
N PRO A 60 9.64 1.69 -9.89
CA PRO A 60 10.12 1.14 -11.15
C PRO A 60 8.97 0.47 -11.94
N PRO A 61 8.89 0.69 -13.27
CA PRO A 61 7.85 0.10 -14.10
C PRO A 61 7.71 -1.42 -13.96
N GLU A 62 8.81 -2.14 -13.73
CA GLU A 62 8.83 -3.59 -13.51
C GLU A 62 8.19 -4.02 -12.17
N GLN A 63 8.14 -3.12 -11.18
CA GLN A 63 7.41 -3.35 -9.93
C GLN A 63 5.93 -2.97 -10.08
N TRP A 64 5.61 -1.94 -10.88
CA TRP A 64 4.25 -1.37 -10.99
C TRP A 64 3.40 -1.93 -12.12
N ASN A 65 3.96 -2.23 -13.29
CA ASN A 65 3.19 -2.65 -14.46
C ASN A 65 2.85 -4.13 -14.43
N GLN A 66 1.80 -4.48 -15.18
CA GLN A 66 1.39 -5.87 -15.33
C GLN A 66 2.57 -6.72 -15.87
N PRO A 67 2.88 -7.87 -15.24
CA PRO A 67 3.95 -8.74 -15.71
C PRO A 67 3.67 -9.36 -17.08
N GLU A 68 4.73 -9.66 -17.83
CA GLU A 68 4.66 -10.19 -19.20
C GLU A 68 3.93 -11.54 -19.33
N TRP A 69 3.90 -12.34 -18.27
CA TRP A 69 3.20 -13.64 -18.28
C TRP A 69 1.67 -13.51 -18.18
N ILE A 70 1.14 -12.30 -17.99
CA ILE A 70 -0.30 -12.07 -17.99
C ILE A 70 -0.75 -11.80 -19.43
N ASP A 71 -1.65 -12.66 -19.92
CA ASP A 71 -2.35 -12.45 -21.18
C ASP A 71 -3.27 -11.22 -21.07
N GLU A 72 -2.87 -10.14 -21.74
CA GLU A 72 -3.57 -8.86 -21.68
C GLU A 72 -4.93 -8.89 -22.37
N ILE A 73 -5.11 -9.71 -23.41
CA ILE A 73 -6.42 -9.86 -24.09
C ILE A 73 -7.40 -10.50 -23.11
N LYS A 74 -6.98 -11.57 -22.42
CA LYS A 74 -7.78 -12.23 -21.40
C LYS A 74 -8.04 -11.30 -20.21
N ALA A 75 -7.02 -10.60 -19.72
CA ALA A 75 -7.14 -9.68 -18.60
C ALA A 75 -8.12 -8.52 -18.91
N ALA A 76 -8.05 -7.95 -20.11
CA ALA A 76 -8.98 -6.92 -20.56
C ALA A 76 -10.42 -7.43 -20.61
N ALA A 77 -10.65 -8.64 -21.15
CA ALA A 77 -11.97 -9.24 -21.20
C ALA A 77 -12.58 -9.45 -19.79
N GLU A 78 -11.79 -9.94 -18.83
CA GLU A 78 -12.27 -10.11 -17.44
C GLU A 78 -12.50 -8.77 -16.73
N ARG A 79 -11.68 -7.75 -16.99
CA ARG A 79 -11.91 -6.39 -16.50
C ARG A 79 -13.23 -5.79 -17.01
N GLN A 80 -13.55 -6.02 -18.28
CA GLN A 80 -14.85 -5.59 -18.85
C GLN A 80 -16.04 -6.33 -18.23
N LYS A 81 -15.91 -7.64 -17.93
CA LYS A 81 -16.94 -8.37 -17.21
C LYS A 81 -17.18 -7.81 -15.80
N MET A 82 -16.10 -7.50 -15.07
CA MET A 82 -16.19 -6.87 -13.75
C MET A 82 -16.88 -5.50 -13.82
N ALA A 83 -16.54 -4.68 -14.81
CA ALA A 83 -17.19 -3.38 -15.02
C ALA A 83 -18.69 -3.53 -15.34
N ALA A 84 -19.04 -4.46 -16.23
CA ALA A 84 -20.43 -4.75 -16.57
C ALA A 84 -21.25 -5.29 -15.38
N ALA A 85 -20.59 -5.98 -14.44
CA ALA A 85 -21.20 -6.46 -13.20
C ALA A 85 -21.26 -5.40 -12.09
N GLY A 86 -20.82 -4.17 -12.34
CA GLY A 86 -20.84 -3.08 -11.36
C GLY A 86 -19.77 -3.20 -10.27
N VAL A 87 -18.73 -4.02 -10.49
CA VAL A 87 -17.61 -4.14 -9.54
C VAL A 87 -16.85 -2.81 -9.50
N LYS A 88 -16.68 -2.26 -8.30
CA LYS A 88 -15.94 -1.00 -8.10
C LYS A 88 -14.52 -1.13 -8.63
N TYR A 89 -14.11 -0.19 -9.49
CA TYR A 89 -12.81 -0.19 -10.19
C TYR A 89 -12.57 -1.45 -11.05
N GLY A 90 -13.65 -2.11 -11.51
CA GLY A 90 -13.62 -3.33 -12.32
C GLY A 90 -12.65 -3.28 -13.50
N ASP A 91 -12.72 -2.19 -14.24
CA ASP A 91 -11.97 -1.89 -15.47
C ASP A 91 -10.58 -1.25 -15.25
N SER A 92 -10.29 -0.78 -14.03
CA SER A 92 -9.11 0.05 -13.77
C SER A 92 -7.81 -0.76 -13.70
N ILE A 93 -6.95 -0.61 -14.71
CA ILE A 93 -5.61 -1.21 -14.74
C ILE A 93 -4.75 -0.70 -13.57
N SER A 94 -4.75 0.61 -13.32
CA SER A 94 -3.97 1.22 -12.23
C SER A 94 -4.40 0.70 -10.86
N TYR A 95 -5.69 0.44 -10.65
CA TYR A 95 -6.18 -0.17 -9.41
C TYR A 95 -5.67 -1.62 -9.26
N ARG A 96 -5.64 -2.42 -10.33
CA ARG A 96 -5.07 -3.78 -10.29
C ARG A 96 -3.56 -3.76 -10.02
N ASN A 97 -2.84 -2.82 -10.62
CA ASN A 97 -1.42 -2.60 -10.35
C ASN A 97 -1.19 -2.22 -8.87
N MET A 98 -1.99 -1.31 -8.32
CA MET A 98 -1.94 -0.92 -6.92
C MET A 98 -2.20 -2.10 -5.97
N CYS A 99 -3.24 -2.90 -6.22
CA CYS A 99 -3.53 -4.10 -5.44
C CYS A 99 -2.34 -5.07 -5.48
N ARG A 100 -1.77 -5.32 -6.66
CA ARG A 100 -0.60 -6.19 -6.83
C ARG A 100 0.64 -5.64 -6.12
N PHE A 101 0.91 -4.34 -6.21
CA PHE A 101 2.07 -3.70 -5.59
C PHE A 101 2.02 -3.80 -4.05
N ASN A 102 0.83 -3.63 -3.46
CA ASN A 102 0.62 -3.74 -2.01
C ASN A 102 0.58 -5.19 -1.50
N ALA A 103 0.01 -6.13 -2.27
CA ALA A 103 -0.01 -7.55 -1.92
C ALA A 103 1.33 -8.25 -2.20
N GLY A 104 2.02 -7.76 -3.23
CA GLY A 104 3.13 -8.41 -3.89
C GLY A 104 2.75 -9.68 -4.65
N SER A 105 3.63 -10.10 -5.54
CA SER A 105 3.44 -11.27 -6.39
C SER A 105 4.68 -12.17 -6.35
N ARG A 106 5.84 -11.61 -6.69
CA ARG A 106 7.18 -12.22 -6.63
C ARG A 106 8.20 -11.10 -6.51
N SER A 107 9.39 -11.42 -5.98
CA SER A 107 10.51 -10.47 -6.03
C SER A 107 10.84 -10.08 -7.48
N PRO A 108 11.04 -8.79 -7.81
CA PRO A 108 11.14 -7.62 -6.92
C PRO A 108 9.83 -6.82 -6.70
N GLN A 109 8.65 -7.35 -7.02
CA GLN A 109 7.38 -6.60 -7.16
C GLN A 109 6.67 -6.25 -5.83
N PHE A 110 7.28 -6.51 -4.67
CA PHE A 110 6.72 -6.09 -3.38
C PHE A 110 7.05 -4.63 -3.09
N PHE A 111 6.11 -3.84 -2.54
CA PHE A 111 6.40 -2.46 -2.13
C PHE A 111 7.57 -2.38 -1.13
N PHE A 112 7.71 -3.36 -0.23
CA PHE A 112 8.80 -3.41 0.75
C PHE A 112 10.17 -3.72 0.13
N GLN A 113 10.22 -4.10 -1.14
CA GLN A 113 11.46 -4.27 -1.90
C GLN A 113 11.84 -3.03 -2.71
N HIS A 114 11.04 -1.97 -2.69
CA HIS A 114 11.44 -0.68 -3.24
C HIS A 114 12.75 -0.22 -2.55
N PRO A 115 13.74 0.35 -3.27
CA PRO A 115 15.05 0.69 -2.69
C PRO A 115 14.98 1.56 -1.42
N LEU A 116 14.03 2.50 -1.36
CA LEU A 116 13.82 3.34 -0.17
C LEU A 116 13.30 2.55 1.06
N MET A 117 12.65 1.42 0.85
CA MET A 117 12.07 0.60 1.91
C MET A 117 13.06 -0.41 2.51
N LEU A 118 14.12 -0.78 1.78
CA LEU A 118 15.06 -1.84 2.18
C LEU A 118 15.80 -1.59 3.50
N LYS A 119 15.87 -0.34 3.95
CA LYS A 119 16.51 0.07 5.20
C LYS A 119 15.58 0.04 6.42
N TYR A 120 14.30 -0.26 6.23
CA TYR A 120 13.30 -0.24 7.31
C TYR A 120 12.81 -1.65 7.63
N ARG A 121 12.71 -1.96 8.93
CA ARG A 121 12.13 -3.22 9.43
C ARG A 121 10.61 -3.14 9.60
N TRP A 122 10.11 -1.97 9.97
CA TRP A 122 8.69 -1.71 10.22
C TRP A 122 8.18 -0.62 9.30
N TYR A 123 6.89 -0.69 8.96
CA TYR A 123 6.20 0.36 8.23
C TYR A 123 4.81 0.56 8.80
N TRP A 124 4.35 1.81 8.82
CA TRP A 124 2.94 2.15 9.02
C TRP A 124 2.39 2.60 7.67
N ARG A 125 1.47 1.82 7.10
CA ARG A 125 0.82 2.19 5.84
C ARG A 125 -0.15 3.34 6.07
N LEU A 126 0.14 4.49 5.46
CA LEU A 126 -0.74 5.65 5.40
C LEU A 126 -1.36 5.75 4.02
N GLU A 127 -2.62 6.17 3.97
CA GLU A 127 -3.39 6.49 2.76
C GLU A 127 -3.84 7.95 2.82
N PRO A 128 -4.02 8.65 1.69
CA PRO A 128 -4.66 9.96 1.65
C PRO A 128 -6.08 9.94 2.26
N ASN A 129 -6.52 11.07 2.81
CA ASN A 129 -7.88 11.29 3.33
C ASN A 129 -8.30 10.40 4.53
N VAL A 130 -7.36 9.89 5.33
CA VAL A 130 -7.69 9.18 6.58
C VAL A 130 -7.74 10.13 7.78
N LYS A 131 -8.46 9.73 8.83
CA LYS A 131 -8.60 10.52 10.07
C LYS A 131 -8.13 9.74 11.27
N TYR A 132 -7.39 10.43 12.14
CA TYR A 132 -6.95 9.92 13.44
C TYR A 132 -7.66 10.73 14.51
N HIS A 133 -8.34 10.06 15.44
CA HIS A 133 -9.16 10.70 16.46
C HIS A 133 -8.52 10.67 17.85
N CYS A 134 -7.64 9.70 18.10
CA CYS A 134 -6.97 9.50 19.39
C CYS A 134 -5.50 9.90 19.29
N ASN A 135 -4.94 10.39 20.40
CA ASN A 135 -3.50 10.55 20.53
C ASN A 135 -2.88 9.20 20.85
N VAL A 136 -1.69 8.95 20.32
CA VAL A 136 -0.87 7.77 20.59
C VAL A 136 0.36 8.26 21.33
N ASP A 137 0.39 8.01 22.64
CA ASP A 137 1.42 8.54 23.56
C ASP A 137 2.53 7.51 23.87
N PHE A 138 2.69 6.49 23.01
CA PHE A 138 3.78 5.50 23.06
C PHE A 138 4.37 5.29 21.67
N ASP A 139 5.57 4.70 21.58
CA ASP A 139 6.17 4.35 20.29
C ASP A 139 5.54 3.07 19.74
N PRO A 140 4.77 3.14 18.63
CA PRO A 140 4.08 1.99 18.07
C PRO A 140 5.05 0.95 17.51
N PHE A 141 6.18 1.36 16.93
CA PHE A 141 7.13 0.44 16.32
C PHE A 141 7.96 -0.29 17.39
N LEU A 142 8.36 0.44 18.44
CA LEU A 142 9.02 -0.18 19.58
C LEU A 142 8.08 -1.18 20.28
N PHE A 143 6.81 -0.82 20.47
CA PHE A 143 5.80 -1.73 21.02
C PHE A 143 5.70 -3.03 20.20
N MET A 144 5.64 -2.94 18.86
CA MET A 144 5.59 -4.11 17.99
C MET A 144 6.82 -5.01 18.17
N GLN A 145 8.01 -4.40 18.26
CA GLN A 145 9.27 -5.11 18.44
C GLN A 145 9.38 -5.79 19.80
N GLU A 146 9.13 -5.07 20.89
CA GLU A 146 9.28 -5.56 22.27
C GLU A 146 8.28 -6.66 22.61
N ASN A 147 7.09 -6.62 21.99
CA ASN A 147 6.01 -7.56 22.28
C ASN A 147 5.87 -8.66 21.22
N ASN A 148 6.90 -8.82 20.37
CA ASN A 148 6.97 -9.83 19.32
C ASN A 148 5.70 -9.89 18.46
N LYS A 149 5.17 -8.72 18.08
CA LYS A 149 4.00 -8.60 17.21
C LYS A 149 4.43 -8.58 15.76
N THR A 150 3.69 -9.23 14.87
CA THR A 150 4.03 -9.25 13.43
C THR A 150 3.23 -8.23 12.64
N TYR A 151 1.96 -8.01 13.00
CA TYR A 151 1.03 -7.16 12.24
C TYR A 151 0.01 -6.52 13.18
N SER A 152 -0.48 -5.33 12.81
CA SER A 152 -1.51 -4.59 13.54
C SER A 152 -2.53 -4.02 12.56
N PHE A 153 -3.80 -4.01 12.95
CA PHE A 153 -4.91 -3.48 12.17
C PHE A 153 -5.91 -2.77 13.10
N THR A 154 -6.70 -1.87 12.53
CA THR A 154 -7.74 -1.12 13.26
C THR A 154 -9.16 -1.51 12.85
N ILE A 155 -9.35 -2.00 11.63
CA ILE A 155 -10.65 -2.34 11.05
C ILE A 155 -10.54 -3.69 10.35
N ALA A 156 -11.54 -4.55 10.55
CA ALA A 156 -11.71 -5.81 9.84
C ALA A 156 -13.09 -5.83 9.16
N THR A 157 -13.13 -6.13 7.87
CA THR A 157 -14.35 -6.14 7.05
C THR A 157 -14.46 -7.42 6.23
N TYR A 158 -15.68 -7.76 5.82
CA TYR A 158 -15.88 -8.76 4.78
C TYR A 158 -15.55 -8.17 3.41
N GLU A 159 -14.93 -8.98 2.56
CA GLU A 159 -14.63 -8.62 1.17
C GLU A 159 -15.83 -8.95 0.27
N ASP A 160 -15.97 -8.21 -0.83
CA ASP A 160 -16.92 -8.53 -1.90
C ASP A 160 -16.46 -9.81 -2.63
N PRO A 161 -17.22 -10.93 -2.52
CA PRO A 161 -16.83 -12.18 -3.14
C PRO A 161 -16.64 -12.11 -4.66
N SER A 162 -17.29 -11.14 -5.34
CA SER A 162 -17.16 -10.94 -6.78
C SER A 162 -15.74 -10.52 -7.20
N THR A 163 -14.95 -9.98 -6.27
CA THR A 163 -13.56 -9.54 -6.53
C THR A 163 -12.53 -10.65 -6.32
N ILE A 164 -12.90 -11.72 -5.61
CA ILE A 164 -12.00 -12.80 -5.18
C ILE A 164 -12.54 -14.22 -5.45
N PRO A 165 -13.24 -14.49 -6.58
CA PRO A 165 -14.00 -15.74 -6.77
C PRO A 165 -13.12 -17.01 -6.76
N SER A 166 -11.86 -16.89 -7.18
CA SER A 166 -10.91 -18.01 -7.25
C SER A 166 -9.76 -17.91 -6.23
N LEU A 167 -9.73 -16.87 -5.39
CA LEU A 167 -8.60 -16.61 -4.50
C LEU A 167 -8.42 -17.76 -3.50
N TRP A 168 -9.48 -18.12 -2.77
CA TRP A 168 -9.39 -19.14 -1.74
C TRP A 168 -9.10 -20.54 -2.28
N SER A 169 -9.73 -20.92 -3.40
CA SER A 169 -9.42 -22.21 -4.05
C SER A 169 -7.96 -22.27 -4.52
N THR A 170 -7.43 -21.18 -5.06
CA THR A 170 -6.03 -21.09 -5.50
C THR A 170 -5.07 -21.22 -4.32
N VAL A 171 -5.34 -20.51 -3.23
CA VAL A 171 -4.55 -20.58 -1.98
C VAL A 171 -4.56 -21.98 -1.38
N ARG A 172 -5.72 -22.64 -1.32
CA ARG A 172 -5.82 -24.03 -0.84
C ARG A 172 -5.01 -25.01 -1.72
N GLY A 173 -5.04 -24.83 -3.04
CA GLY A 173 -4.21 -25.62 -3.96
C GLY A 173 -2.71 -25.45 -3.68
N MET A 174 -2.27 -24.23 -3.38
CA MET A 174 -0.88 -23.94 -3.02
C MET A 174 -0.46 -24.67 -1.72
N PHE A 175 -1.27 -24.63 -0.66
CA PHE A 175 -0.98 -25.37 0.58
C PHE A 175 -1.01 -26.89 0.41
N GLY A 176 -1.78 -27.39 -0.56
CA GLY A 176 -1.74 -28.79 -0.98
C GLY A 176 -0.34 -29.21 -1.42
N ASN A 177 0.30 -28.38 -2.22
CA ASN A 177 1.60 -28.63 -2.86
C ASN A 177 2.82 -28.25 -1.98
N HIS A 178 2.62 -27.48 -0.91
CA HIS A 178 3.69 -27.02 -0.01
C HIS A 178 3.36 -27.39 1.45
N SER A 179 3.62 -28.64 1.82
CA SER A 179 3.26 -29.20 3.14
C SER A 179 3.85 -28.43 4.33
N ALA A 180 5.04 -27.82 4.17
CA ALA A 180 5.68 -26.99 5.19
C ALA A 180 4.96 -25.66 5.49
N LEU A 181 4.01 -25.25 4.64
CA LEU A 181 3.20 -24.04 4.81
C LEU A 181 1.78 -24.33 5.31
N ARG A 182 1.45 -25.60 5.59
CA ARG A 182 0.16 -25.94 6.19
C ARG A 182 0.15 -25.46 7.64
N LEU A 183 -0.82 -24.61 7.95
CA LEU A 183 -1.15 -24.18 9.32
C LEU A 183 -1.67 -25.35 10.15
#